data_AF-E2SLP6-F1
#
_entry.id   AF-E2SLP6-F1
#
_cell.length_a   1.000
_cell.length_b   1.000
_cell.length_c   1.000
_cell.angle_alpha   90.00
_cell.angle_beta   90.00
_cell.angle_gamma   90.00
#
_symmetry.space_group_name_H-M   'P 1'
#
loop_
_entity.id
_entity.type
_entity.pdbx_description
1 polymer ?
#
loop_
_entity_poly.entity_id
_entity_poly.type
_entity_poly.pdbx_seq_one_letter_code
_entity_poly.pdbx_strand_id
1 'polypeptide(L)'
;MNFIDKAYEQHLTGDDFLQAMSNIYAEPEVYKILNKYPTFVADVILIIDYDTALQMDGLDDVISGNLSSRYTEIVAALERCGAQQEASILKRAKELYNTNRDSYDEEYDAIFNQIALHNDYDGFWDIIRAYIDKNLH
;
A
#
# COMPACT_ATOMS: atom_id res chain seq x y z
N MET A 1 -17.27 8.59 -15.65
CA MET A 1 -16.11 7.81 -16.08
C MET A 1 -14.91 8.37 -15.36
N ASN A 2 -14.47 7.68 -14.31
CA ASN A 2 -13.34 8.10 -13.48
C ASN A 2 -12.01 7.57 -14.05
N PHE A 3 -10.91 7.83 -13.36
CA PHE A 3 -9.58 7.35 -13.77
C PHE A 3 -9.47 5.82 -13.89
N ILE A 4 -10.21 5.04 -13.09
CA ILE A 4 -10.21 3.58 -13.16
C ILE A 4 -10.89 3.12 -14.45
N ASP A 5 -12.07 3.68 -14.75
CA ASP A 5 -12.80 3.36 -15.99
C ASP A 5 -11.93 3.67 -17.22
N LYS A 6 -11.25 4.83 -17.22
CA LYS A 6 -10.33 5.24 -18.31
C LYS A 6 -9.16 4.28 -18.46
N ALA A 7 -8.57 3.81 -17.35
CA ALA A 7 -7.45 2.87 -17.38
C ALA A 7 -7.84 1.54 -18.03
N TYR A 8 -9.05 1.03 -17.72
CA TYR A 8 -9.59 -0.17 -18.37
C TYR A 8 -9.89 0.05 -19.87
N GLU A 9 -10.53 1.17 -20.23
CA GLU A 9 -10.82 1.50 -21.64
C GLU A 9 -9.55 1.64 -22.49
N GLN A 10 -8.46 2.12 -21.89
CA GLN A 10 -7.17 2.30 -22.56
C GLN A 10 -6.28 1.05 -22.51
N HIS A 11 -6.74 -0.03 -21.85
CA HIS A 11 -5.96 -1.24 -21.65
C HIS A 11 -4.59 -0.99 -21.03
N LEU A 12 -4.52 -0.08 -20.04
CA LEU A 12 -3.28 0.21 -19.33
C LEU A 12 -2.82 -1.02 -18.53
N THR A 13 -1.51 -1.21 -18.45
CA THR A 13 -0.85 -2.33 -17.76
C THR A 13 0.34 -1.83 -16.95
N GLY A 14 0.86 -2.66 -16.04
CA GLY A 14 2.07 -2.39 -15.27
C GLY A 14 2.11 -0.98 -14.68
N ASP A 15 3.13 -0.21 -15.08
CA ASP A 15 3.39 1.13 -14.57
C ASP A 15 2.33 2.16 -14.99
N ASP A 16 1.80 2.08 -16.21
CA ASP A 16 0.78 3.01 -16.70
C ASP A 16 -0.53 2.87 -15.89
N PHE A 17 -0.91 1.63 -15.57
CA PHE A 17 -2.07 1.38 -14.72
C PHE A 17 -1.82 1.86 -13.29
N LEU A 18 -0.64 1.56 -12.73
CA LEU A 18 -0.23 2.01 -11.41
C LEU A 18 -0.27 3.54 -11.30
N GLN A 19 0.30 4.25 -12.26
CA GLN A 19 0.27 5.71 -12.33
C GLN A 19 -1.15 6.24 -12.48
N ALA A 20 -2.02 5.57 -13.25
CA ALA A 20 -3.41 5.98 -13.32
C ALA A 20 -4.12 5.92 -11.96
N MET A 21 -3.77 4.94 -11.11
CA MET A 21 -4.40 4.79 -9.79
C MET A 21 -4.05 5.91 -8.81
N SER A 22 -2.90 6.59 -8.97
CA SER A 22 -2.55 7.74 -8.12
C SER A 22 -3.47 8.95 -8.34
N ASN A 23 -4.28 8.95 -9.41
CA ASN A 23 -5.31 9.97 -9.62
C ASN A 23 -6.44 9.92 -8.57
N ILE A 24 -6.46 8.92 -7.69
CA ILE A 24 -7.35 8.90 -6.52
C ILE A 24 -7.25 10.17 -5.68
N TYR A 25 -6.08 10.82 -5.63
CA TYR A 25 -5.91 12.10 -4.92
C TYR A 25 -6.56 13.29 -5.63
N ALA A 26 -6.76 13.21 -6.95
CA ALA A 26 -7.48 14.20 -7.73
C ALA A 26 -9.00 13.94 -7.79
N GLU A 27 -9.41 12.68 -7.67
CA GLU A 27 -10.82 12.23 -7.69
C GLU A 27 -11.18 11.43 -6.40
N PRO A 28 -11.08 12.02 -5.18
CA PRO A 28 -11.23 11.30 -3.91
C PRO A 28 -12.64 10.73 -3.66
N GLU A 29 -13.66 11.18 -4.38
CA GLU A 29 -14.99 10.58 -4.37
C GLU A 29 -14.98 9.10 -4.81
N VAL A 30 -13.95 8.68 -5.56
CA VAL A 30 -13.81 7.31 -6.07
C VAL A 30 -13.58 6.31 -4.94
N TYR A 31 -13.01 6.71 -3.79
CA TYR A 31 -12.89 5.83 -2.60
C TYR A 31 -14.24 5.21 -2.21
N LYS A 32 -15.34 5.94 -2.38
CA LYS A 32 -16.70 5.51 -1.99
C LYS A 32 -17.28 4.43 -2.90
N ILE A 33 -16.65 4.19 -4.06
CA ILE A 33 -17.15 3.25 -5.07
C ILE A 33 -16.10 2.20 -5.47
N LEU A 34 -14.97 2.10 -4.75
CA LEU A 34 -13.94 1.08 -5.01
C LEU A 34 -14.49 -0.35 -4.96
N ASN A 35 -15.54 -0.58 -4.17
CA ASN A 35 -16.24 -1.87 -4.09
C ASN A 35 -16.94 -2.30 -5.40
N LYS A 36 -17.05 -1.42 -6.40
CA LYS A 36 -17.57 -1.75 -7.74
C LYS A 36 -16.50 -2.30 -8.68
N TYR A 37 -15.23 -2.17 -8.33
CA TYR A 37 -14.10 -2.64 -9.11
C TYR A 37 -13.56 -3.96 -8.55
N PRO A 38 -12.81 -4.74 -9.35
CA PRO A 38 -12.08 -5.90 -8.84
C PRO A 38 -11.20 -5.52 -7.64
N THR A 39 -11.07 -6.43 -6.67
CA THR A 39 -10.35 -6.17 -5.40
C THR A 39 -8.93 -5.65 -5.61
N PHE A 40 -8.22 -6.14 -6.64
CA PHE A 40 -6.84 -5.72 -6.91
C PHE A 40 -6.70 -4.20 -7.16
N VAL A 41 -7.74 -3.54 -7.67
CA VAL A 41 -7.75 -2.09 -7.88
C VAL A 41 -7.71 -1.35 -6.54
N ALA A 42 -8.53 -1.79 -5.58
CA ALA A 42 -8.53 -1.23 -4.23
C ALA A 42 -7.21 -1.54 -3.51
N ASP A 43 -6.62 -2.72 -3.74
CA ASP A 43 -5.32 -3.09 -3.20
C ASP A 43 -4.23 -2.15 -3.69
N VAL A 44 -4.14 -1.90 -5.00
CA VAL A 44 -3.14 -0.99 -5.59
C VAL A 44 -3.27 0.42 -5.02
N ILE A 45 -4.48 0.97 -4.95
CA ILE A 45 -4.72 2.30 -4.37
C ILE A 45 -4.29 2.33 -2.90
N LEU A 46 -4.55 1.27 -2.14
CA LEU A 46 -4.16 1.18 -0.74
C LEU A 46 -2.64 1.09 -0.56
N ILE A 47 -1.93 0.43 -1.48
CA ILE A 47 -0.47 0.41 -1.50
C ILE A 47 0.11 1.79 -1.82
N ILE A 48 -0.54 2.56 -2.70
CA ILE A 48 -0.16 3.97 -2.97
C ILE A 48 -0.37 4.84 -1.72
N ASP A 49 -1.50 4.67 -1.02
CA ASP A 49 -1.75 5.36 0.27
C ASP A 49 -0.67 5.01 1.30
N TYR A 50 -0.30 3.72 1.39
CA TYR A 50 0.75 3.24 2.27
C TYR A 50 2.13 3.85 1.96
N ASP A 51 2.56 3.87 0.69
CA ASP A 51 3.81 4.52 0.27
C ASP A 51 3.81 6.01 0.61
N THR A 52 2.71 6.69 0.30
CA THR A 52 2.57 8.13 0.58
C THR A 52 2.68 8.43 2.07
N ALA A 53 1.98 7.67 2.93
CA ALA A 53 2.04 7.85 4.38
C ALA A 53 3.45 7.58 4.94
N LEU A 54 4.11 6.51 4.48
CA LEU A 54 5.47 6.20 4.90
C LEU A 54 6.46 7.30 4.53
N GLN A 55 6.34 7.88 3.34
CA GLN A 55 7.25 8.94 2.89
C GLN A 55 7.00 10.27 3.61
N MET A 56 5.75 10.58 3.95
CA MET A 56 5.38 11.86 4.56
C MET A 56 5.58 11.87 6.07
N ASP A 57 5.05 10.84 6.74
CA ASP A 57 4.88 10.82 8.19
C ASP A 57 5.54 9.58 8.84
N GLY A 58 6.18 8.72 8.04
CA GLY A 58 6.89 7.55 8.52
C GLY A 58 5.99 6.39 8.91
N LEU A 59 6.58 5.39 9.57
CA LEU A 59 5.89 4.18 10.00
C LEU A 59 4.80 4.47 11.05
N ASP A 60 4.95 5.55 11.82
CA ASP A 60 3.99 5.95 12.84
C ASP A 60 2.61 6.23 12.27
N ASP A 61 2.51 6.79 11.06
CA ASP A 61 1.20 7.09 10.45
C ASP A 61 0.42 5.83 10.09
N VAL A 62 1.14 4.77 9.70
CA VAL A 62 0.60 3.44 9.40
C VAL A 62 0.25 2.69 10.68
N ILE A 63 1.10 2.78 11.71
CA ILE A 63 0.94 1.99 12.94
C ILE A 63 -0.04 2.63 13.93
N SER A 64 0.00 3.94 14.10
CA SER A 64 -0.75 4.65 15.15
C SER A 64 -1.43 5.95 14.70
N GLY A 65 -1.09 6.47 13.52
CA GLY A 65 -1.65 7.70 12.97
C GLY A 65 -2.85 7.48 12.04
N ASN A 66 -2.90 8.23 10.95
CA ASN A 66 -4.06 8.37 10.07
C ASN A 66 -4.43 7.04 9.39
N LEU A 67 -3.45 6.29 8.90
CA LEU A 67 -3.67 5.01 8.24
C LEU A 67 -3.88 3.83 9.22
N SER A 68 -3.70 4.04 10.53
CA SER A 68 -3.85 2.96 11.53
C SER A 68 -5.23 2.31 11.52
N SER A 69 -6.28 3.06 11.17
CA SER A 69 -7.65 2.54 11.01
C SER A 69 -7.79 1.55 9.85
N ARG A 70 -6.91 1.64 8.85
CA ARG A 70 -6.86 0.79 7.65
C ARG A 70 -5.72 -0.23 7.69
N TYR A 71 -4.99 -0.32 8.80
CA TYR A 71 -3.85 -1.22 8.98
C TYR A 71 -4.12 -2.65 8.49
N THR A 72 -5.26 -3.24 8.88
CA THR A 72 -5.61 -4.61 8.50
C THR A 72 -5.84 -4.74 6.98
N GLU A 73 -6.41 -3.71 6.35
CA GLU A 73 -6.59 -3.67 4.90
C GLU A 73 -5.23 -3.60 4.19
N ILE A 74 -4.31 -2.75 4.68
CA ILE A 74 -2.97 -2.56 4.11
C ILE A 74 -2.18 -3.86 4.15
N VAL A 75 -2.14 -4.51 5.32
CA VAL A 75 -1.49 -5.81 5.50
C VAL A 75 -2.08 -6.86 4.56
N ALA A 76 -3.42 -6.91 4.44
CA ALA A 76 -4.07 -7.88 3.58
C ALA A 76 -3.81 -7.60 2.08
N ALA A 77 -3.72 -6.33 1.67
CA ALA A 77 -3.34 -5.94 0.31
C ALA A 77 -1.90 -6.34 -0.01
N LEU A 78 -0.94 -6.05 0.89
CA LEU A 78 0.45 -6.48 0.75
C LEU A 78 0.57 -8.00 0.59
N GLU A 79 -0.15 -8.77 1.41
CA GLU A 79 -0.17 -10.23 1.31
C GLU A 79 -0.74 -10.73 -0.03
N ARG A 80 -1.83 -10.12 -0.52
CA ARG A 80 -2.43 -10.45 -1.83
C ARG A 80 -1.52 -10.11 -3.00
N CYS A 81 -0.78 -9.00 -2.89
CA CYS A 81 0.16 -8.55 -3.92
C CYS A 81 1.43 -9.40 -3.99
N GLY A 82 1.75 -10.17 -2.94
CA GLY A 82 2.99 -10.94 -2.88
C GLY A 82 4.11 -10.23 -2.11
N ALA A 83 3.82 -9.16 -1.39
CA ALA A 83 4.76 -8.44 -0.52
C ALA A 83 4.71 -9.00 0.92
N GLN A 84 4.88 -10.32 1.10
CA GLN A 84 4.72 -10.95 2.43
C GLN A 84 5.77 -10.51 3.45
N GLN A 85 6.98 -10.17 2.99
CA GLN A 85 8.02 -9.64 3.87
C GLN A 85 7.60 -8.28 4.44
N GLU A 86 7.12 -7.38 3.58
CA GLU A 86 6.60 -6.07 3.97
C GLU A 86 5.45 -6.21 4.99
N ALA A 87 4.47 -7.08 4.70
CA ALA A 87 3.36 -7.36 5.59
C ALA A 87 3.82 -7.90 6.96
N SER A 88 4.85 -8.76 6.97
CA SER A 88 5.43 -9.30 8.21
C SER A 88 6.12 -8.23 9.06
N ILE A 89 6.78 -7.27 8.43
CA ILE A 89 7.43 -6.15 9.12
C ILE A 89 6.38 -5.25 9.77
N LEU A 90 5.30 -4.90 9.06
CA LEU A 90 4.19 -4.12 9.62
C LEU A 90 3.52 -4.84 10.81
N LYS A 91 3.35 -6.16 10.71
CA LYS A 91 2.83 -7.00 11.81
C LYS A 91 3.70 -6.92 13.06
N ARG A 92 5.02 -7.08 12.90
CA ARG A 92 5.96 -6.95 14.02
C ARG A 92 5.91 -5.55 14.64
N ALA A 93 5.92 -4.51 13.81
CA ALA A 93 5.84 -3.12 14.26
C ALA A 93 4.57 -2.88 15.10
N LYS A 94 3.41 -3.34 14.60
CA LYS A 94 2.13 -3.18 15.29
C LYS A 94 2.06 -3.99 16.59
N GLU A 95 2.62 -5.19 16.61
CA GLU A 95 2.69 -6.03 17.82
C GLU A 95 3.55 -5.38 18.90
N LEU A 96 4.72 -4.86 18.55
CA LEU A 96 5.58 -4.12 19.47
C LEU A 96 4.87 -2.89 20.02
N TYR A 97 4.27 -2.07 19.15
CA TYR A 97 3.52 -0.88 19.56
C TYR A 97 2.39 -1.21 20.53
N ASN A 98 1.64 -2.29 20.29
CA ASN A 98 0.53 -2.70 21.15
C ASN A 98 0.99 -3.30 22.49
N THR A 99 2.18 -3.90 22.54
CA THR A 99 2.69 -4.62 23.72
C THR A 99 3.52 -3.72 24.62
N ASN A 100 4.46 -2.97 24.04
CA ASN A 100 5.30 -2.02 24.75
C ASN A 100 5.74 -0.90 23.80
N ARG A 101 5.18 0.30 24.00
CA ARG A 101 5.54 1.48 23.22
C ARG A 101 7.03 1.81 23.30
N ASP A 102 7.64 1.68 24.47
CA ASP A 102 9.07 2.00 24.63
C ASP A 102 9.94 1.06 23.77
N SER A 103 9.57 -0.22 23.67
CA SER A 103 10.25 -1.18 22.79
C SER A 103 10.02 -0.90 21.30
N TYR A 104 8.84 -0.40 20.93
CA TYR A 104 8.59 0.06 19.56
C TYR A 104 9.47 1.26 19.22
N ASP A 105 9.55 2.26 20.10
CA ASP A 105 10.37 3.46 19.90
C ASP A 105 11.87 3.09 19.81
N GLU A 106 12.35 2.14 20.63
CA GLU A 106 13.73 1.62 20.59
C GLU A 106 14.06 0.85 19.30
N GLU A 107 13.11 0.08 18.76
CA GLU A 107 13.29 -0.72 17.54
C GLU A 107 12.90 0.01 16.25
N TYR A 108 12.33 1.22 16.34
CA TYR A 108 11.73 1.94 15.21
C TYR A 108 12.67 2.01 14.01
N ASP A 109 13.89 2.52 14.18
CA ASP A 109 14.85 2.69 13.08
C ASP A 109 15.24 1.33 12.46
N ALA A 110 15.39 0.29 13.28
CA ALA A 110 15.75 -1.04 12.80
C ALA A 110 14.60 -1.67 11.98
N ILE A 111 13.35 -1.41 12.36
CA ILE A 111 12.16 -1.86 11.64
C ILE A 111 12.00 -1.05 10.34
N PHE A 112 12.10 0.27 10.43
CA PHE A 112 11.96 1.16 9.28
C PHE A 112 12.99 0.87 8.19
N ASN A 113 14.24 0.55 8.58
CA ASN A 113 15.29 0.15 7.64
C ASN A 113 15.03 -1.20 6.93
N GLN A 114 14.09 -2.02 7.40
CA GLN A 114 13.70 -3.28 6.75
C GLN A 114 12.60 -3.10 5.69
N ILE A 115 11.85 -1.98 5.74
CA ILE A 115 10.77 -1.69 4.79
C ILE A 115 11.34 -1.60 3.38
N ALA A 116 10.75 -2.35 2.44
CA ALA A 116 11.22 -2.42 1.06
C ALA A 116 11.13 -1.05 0.37
N LEU A 117 10.09 -0.26 0.65
CA LEU A 117 9.96 1.12 0.17
C LEU A 117 11.11 2.05 0.63
N HIS A 118 11.88 1.66 1.65
CA HIS A 118 13.07 2.39 2.09
C HIS A 118 14.38 1.85 1.50
N ASN A 119 14.51 0.53 1.29
CA ASN A 119 15.79 -0.12 0.98
C ASN A 119 15.86 -0.85 -0.38
N ASP A 120 14.71 -1.15 -0.99
CA ASP A 120 14.53 -1.86 -2.26
C ASP A 120 13.26 -1.37 -2.95
N TYR A 121 13.20 -0.05 -3.20
CA TYR A 121 12.02 0.63 -3.73
C TYR A 121 11.58 0.04 -5.08
N ASP A 122 12.52 -0.15 -5.99
CA ASP A 122 12.24 -0.70 -7.31
C ASP A 122 11.73 -2.15 -7.23
N GLY A 123 12.38 -2.98 -6.39
CA GLY A 123 11.96 -4.37 -6.17
C GLY A 123 10.57 -4.48 -5.56
N PHE A 124 10.20 -3.59 -4.64
CA PHE A 124 8.85 -3.51 -4.10
C PHE A 124 7.83 -3.23 -5.21
N TRP A 125 8.05 -2.21 -6.04
CA TRP A 125 7.11 -1.85 -7.09
C TRP A 125 7.03 -2.88 -8.22
N ASP A 126 8.10 -3.63 -8.49
CA ASP A 126 8.07 -4.74 -9.43
C ASP A 126 7.09 -5.86 -9.00
N ILE A 127 6.98 -6.12 -7.69
CA ILE A 127 5.97 -7.04 -7.14
C ILE A 127 4.55 -6.52 -7.44
N ILE A 128 4.31 -5.22 -7.21
CA ILE A 128 3.00 -4.60 -7.44
C ILE A 128 2.63 -4.58 -8.92
N ARG A 129 3.58 -4.27 -9.82
CA ARG A 129 3.37 -4.32 -11.28
C ARG A 129 3.03 -5.74 -11.73
N ALA A 130 3.75 -6.75 -11.24
CA ALA A 130 3.43 -8.15 -11.55
C ALA A 130 2.04 -8.56 -11.04
N TYR A 131 1.63 -8.05 -9.88
CA TYR A 131 0.28 -8.26 -9.35
C TYR A 131 -0.79 -7.60 -10.21
N ILE A 132 -0.57 -6.37 -10.68
CA ILE A 132 -1.46 -5.66 -11.61
C ILE A 132 -1.65 -6.48 -12.89
N ASP A 133 -0.55 -6.82 -13.57
CA ASP A 133 -0.60 -7.53 -14.86
C ASP A 133 -1.32 -8.88 -14.73
N LYS A 134 -1.07 -9.61 -13.64
CA LYS A 134 -1.73 -10.89 -13.38
C LYS A 134 -3.26 -10.78 -13.25
N ASN A 135 -3.79 -9.66 -12.76
CA ASN A 135 -5.22 -9.49 -12.47
C ASN A 135 -5.98 -8.69 -13.54
N LEU A 136 -5.29 -8.11 -14.52
CA LEU A 136 -5.89 -7.44 -15.67
C LEU A 136 -6.37 -8.41 -16.77
N HIS A 137 -6.10 -9.71 -16.62
CA HIS A 137 -6.41 -10.77 -17.58
C HIS A 137 -7.67 -11.57 -17.22
#